data_AF-A0A2E6VJD9-F1
#
_entry.id   AF-A0A2E6VJD9-F1
#
_cell.length_a   1.000
_cell.length_b   1.000
_cell.length_c   1.000
_cell.angle_alpha   90.00
_cell.angle_beta   90.00
_cell.angle_gamma   90.00
#
_symmetry.space_group_name_H-M   'P 1'
#
loop_
_entity.id
_entity.type
_entity.pdbx_description
1 polymer ?
#
loop_
_entity_poly.entity_id
_entity_poly.type
_entity_poly.pdbx_seq_one_letter_code
_entity_poly.pdbx_strand_id
1 'polypeptide(L)'
;MTEKPSRRRTGGREARRAAREEAIAGNSNPYLTRMIPPYEIMSDDGLELIENNADIILEEVGIDFRDYPSSLEILKTAGAEIDGERVRFPKGMCREIITKSAPSTYIQHARNPSKSVQIGGNATVLVPAYGSPFAFDLDNGRRYANIEDFRNFVKLAYMTPHLHHSGGTVVEPVDIPVSKRHLDMVYSHLKFSDKPFMGSVTAPERAQDSVALAEMVFGKSFLDENTVITSLINASSPMCWDATMLGAAEVYARANQATVISPFIVAGAMAPVTVAGVAAQTLAEALAGMTFIQLINPGAPTVFGSFAMSMSMQTGAPTFGTPEPALMLYTMAALARRLGVPFRSGGNLCASKIPDAQAASESISTFIPAILGGVNFMLHSAGWLEGGLSMGYEKFIIDADQCGLAANLVKGVDLSENGQALNAIKETGPGQHFLGSEHTLANFEKAFAVSEVANNDSYEQWSEEGSLDTAQRANAIWKKMLNNYEPPPLDDSIDEAMLDFIAKRKSELPDEFA
;
A
#
# COMPACT_ATOMS: atom_id res chain seq x y z
N MET A 1 -4.08 24.40 -60.69
CA MET A 1 -3.12 24.37 -59.58
C MET A 1 -3.80 23.69 -58.41
N THR A 2 -3.35 22.51 -58.04
CA THR A 2 -3.92 21.69 -56.95
C THR A 2 -3.09 21.91 -55.70
N GLU A 3 -3.67 22.49 -54.65
CA GLU A 3 -3.07 22.60 -53.32
C GLU A 3 -2.98 21.22 -52.67
N LYS A 4 -1.79 20.87 -52.18
CA LYS A 4 -1.55 19.67 -51.37
C LYS A 4 -1.91 19.97 -49.91
N PRO A 5 -2.59 19.06 -49.19
CA PRO A 5 -2.84 19.24 -47.77
C PRO A 5 -1.53 19.07 -46.98
N SER A 6 -1.25 20.04 -46.12
CA SER A 6 -0.14 20.05 -45.18
C SER A 6 -0.24 18.87 -44.20
N ARG A 7 0.74 17.97 -44.26
CA ARG A 7 0.94 16.88 -43.29
C ARG A 7 1.23 17.50 -41.90
N ARG A 8 0.23 17.46 -41.02
CA ARG A 8 0.35 17.86 -39.61
C ARG A 8 1.37 16.93 -38.92
N ARG A 9 2.50 17.49 -38.47
CA ARG A 9 3.59 16.76 -37.77
C ARG A 9 3.12 16.34 -36.37
N THR A 10 2.62 15.12 -36.24
CA THR A 10 2.18 14.51 -34.96
C THR A 10 3.33 14.11 -34.03
N GLY A 11 4.53 13.85 -34.55
CA GLY A 11 5.66 13.30 -33.76
C GLY A 11 6.32 14.25 -32.74
N GLY A 12 6.07 15.56 -32.81
CA GLY A 12 6.74 16.52 -31.91
C GLY A 12 6.17 16.60 -30.49
N ARG A 13 4.91 16.15 -30.29
CA ARG A 13 4.26 16.08 -28.96
C ARG A 13 4.66 14.79 -28.26
N GLU A 14 4.68 13.66 -28.98
CA GLU A 14 5.10 12.36 -28.47
C GLU A 14 6.57 12.34 -28.07
N ALA A 15 7.47 12.90 -28.89
CA ALA A 15 8.90 12.97 -28.55
C ALA A 15 9.17 13.83 -27.29
N ARG A 16 8.41 14.92 -27.10
CA ARG A 16 8.51 15.76 -25.89
C ARG A 16 7.90 15.12 -24.66
N ARG A 17 6.84 14.32 -24.83
CA ARG A 17 6.26 13.49 -23.76
C ARG A 17 7.25 12.40 -23.32
N ALA A 18 7.85 11.68 -24.27
CA ALA A 18 8.83 10.64 -23.99
C ALA A 18 10.07 11.17 -23.24
N ALA A 19 10.63 12.31 -23.66
CA ALA A 19 11.77 12.93 -22.96
C ALA A 19 11.44 13.38 -21.52
N ARG A 20 10.17 13.72 -21.26
CA ARG A 20 9.69 14.04 -19.89
C ARG A 20 9.46 12.77 -19.07
N GLU A 21 8.91 11.72 -19.67
CA GLU A 21 8.76 10.40 -19.05
C GLU A 21 10.13 9.86 -18.59
N GLU A 22 11.18 9.98 -19.41
CA GLU A 22 12.57 9.64 -19.04
C GLU A 22 13.13 10.50 -17.88
N ALA A 23 12.86 11.81 -17.89
CA ALA A 23 13.32 12.71 -16.82
C ALA A 23 12.61 12.45 -15.47
N ILE A 24 11.34 12.02 -15.50
CA ILE A 24 10.57 11.64 -14.30
C ILE A 24 11.04 10.28 -13.77
N ALA A 25 11.28 9.30 -14.66
CA ALA A 25 11.81 7.99 -14.29
C ALA A 25 13.19 8.07 -13.63
N GLY A 26 14.03 9.03 -14.02
CA GLY A 26 15.34 9.27 -13.42
C GLY A 26 15.33 9.97 -12.06
N ASN A 27 14.18 10.46 -11.56
CA ASN A 27 14.10 11.34 -10.38
C ASN A 27 12.93 11.02 -9.44
N SER A 28 12.41 9.79 -9.45
CA SER A 28 11.33 9.37 -8.55
C SER A 28 11.81 9.32 -7.10
N ASN A 29 11.22 10.11 -6.22
CA ASN A 29 11.48 10.01 -4.78
C ASN A 29 11.13 8.60 -4.29
N PRO A 30 11.93 8.01 -3.38
CA PRO A 30 11.65 6.67 -2.87
C PRO A 30 10.35 6.58 -2.08
N TYR A 31 9.87 7.70 -1.53
CA TYR A 31 8.60 7.83 -0.81
C TYR A 31 8.14 9.29 -0.82
N LEU A 32 6.88 9.54 -0.45
CA LEU A 32 6.38 10.90 -0.25
C LEU A 32 6.78 11.43 1.12
N THR A 33 7.22 12.69 1.20
CA THR A 33 7.37 13.41 2.46
C THR A 33 6.26 14.46 2.56
N ARG A 34 5.38 14.29 3.56
CA ARG A 34 4.28 15.22 3.80
C ARG A 34 4.78 16.52 4.43
N MET A 35 4.53 17.63 3.76
CA MET A 35 4.72 19.01 4.25
C MET A 35 3.40 19.62 4.77
N ILE A 36 2.30 18.91 4.57
CA ILE A 36 0.98 19.23 5.12
C ILE A 36 0.79 18.55 6.48
N PRO A 37 0.12 19.20 7.45
CA PRO A 37 -0.20 18.58 8.73
C PRO A 37 -1.25 17.47 8.53
N PRO A 38 -1.22 16.41 9.36
CA PRO A 38 -2.31 15.44 9.35
C PRO A 38 -3.61 16.08 9.85
N TYR A 39 -4.73 15.64 9.28
CA TYR A 39 -6.07 16.02 9.71
C TYR A 39 -6.53 15.12 10.87
N GLU A 40 -7.04 15.75 11.92
CA GLU A 40 -7.61 15.08 13.09
C GLU A 40 -9.08 15.44 13.22
N ILE A 41 -9.91 14.42 13.35
CA ILE A 41 -11.37 14.58 13.37
C ILE A 41 -11.97 14.57 14.78
N MET A 42 -11.20 14.12 15.77
CA MET A 42 -11.61 13.99 17.17
C MET A 42 -10.75 14.88 18.05
N SER A 43 -11.31 15.31 19.19
CA SER A 43 -10.55 15.94 20.27
C SER A 43 -9.73 14.93 21.06
N ASP A 44 -8.76 15.41 21.83
CA ASP A 44 -7.96 14.58 22.75
C ASP A 44 -8.84 13.77 23.71
N ASP A 45 -9.84 14.39 24.37
CA ASP A 45 -10.79 13.70 25.25
C ASP A 45 -11.50 12.52 24.54
N GLY A 46 -11.82 12.71 23.25
CA GLY A 46 -12.45 11.67 22.45
C GLY A 46 -11.49 10.51 22.17
N LEU A 47 -10.22 10.81 21.86
CA LEU A 47 -9.20 9.80 21.63
C LEU A 47 -8.90 9.01 22.92
N GLU A 48 -8.78 9.70 24.06
CA GLU A 48 -8.60 9.08 25.38
C GLU A 48 -9.76 8.16 25.75
N LEU A 49 -11.01 8.54 25.41
CA LEU A 49 -12.16 7.66 25.60
C LEU A 49 -12.01 6.36 24.81
N ILE A 50 -11.56 6.41 23.55
CA ILE A 50 -11.31 5.21 22.73
C ILE A 50 -10.17 4.37 23.31
N GLU A 51 -9.09 5.00 23.75
CA GLU A 51 -7.95 4.33 24.40
C GLU A 51 -8.38 3.58 25.67
N ASN A 52 -9.17 4.24 26.53
CA ASN A 52 -9.72 3.63 27.75
C ASN A 52 -10.65 2.46 27.43
N ASN A 53 -11.50 2.60 26.41
CA ASN A 53 -12.40 1.52 25.99
C ASN A 53 -11.63 0.31 25.43
N ALA A 54 -10.55 0.54 24.68
CA ALA A 54 -9.68 -0.54 24.20
C ALA A 54 -9.01 -1.29 25.36
N ASP A 55 -8.54 -0.56 26.37
CA ASP A 55 -7.95 -1.15 27.58
C ASP A 55 -8.99 -1.96 28.39
N ILE A 56 -10.24 -1.50 28.47
CA ILE A 56 -11.36 -2.26 29.06
C ILE A 56 -11.64 -3.55 28.26
N ILE A 57 -11.67 -3.47 26.92
CA ILE A 57 -11.85 -4.66 26.07
C ILE A 57 -10.73 -5.67 26.33
N LEU A 58 -9.48 -5.21 26.38
CA LEU A 58 -8.32 -6.06 26.63
C LEU A 58 -8.34 -6.74 28.01
N GLU A 59 -8.77 -6.03 29.05
CA GLU A 59 -8.79 -6.52 30.43
C GLU A 59 -10.00 -7.42 30.71
N GLU A 60 -11.21 -6.98 30.37
CA GLU A 60 -12.45 -7.64 30.79
C GLU A 60 -12.90 -8.72 29.80
N VAL A 61 -12.74 -8.45 28.49
CA VAL A 61 -13.16 -9.37 27.42
C VAL A 61 -12.01 -10.28 27.00
N GLY A 62 -10.84 -9.68 26.68
CA GLY A 62 -9.65 -10.34 26.16
C GLY A 62 -9.71 -10.68 24.66
N ILE A 63 -8.59 -11.19 24.14
CA ILE A 63 -8.37 -11.56 22.73
C ILE A 63 -8.00 -13.06 22.67
N ASP A 64 -8.58 -13.81 21.73
CA ASP A 64 -8.19 -15.20 21.50
C ASP A 64 -6.86 -15.29 20.75
N PHE A 65 -5.93 -16.12 21.23
CA PHE A 65 -4.72 -16.52 20.52
C PHE A 65 -4.81 -18.03 20.25
N ARG A 66 -5.38 -18.38 19.09
CA ARG A 66 -5.86 -19.74 18.80
C ARG A 66 -4.81 -20.63 18.18
N ASP A 67 -4.84 -21.90 18.57
CA ASP A 67 -4.06 -23.00 17.99
C ASP A 67 -2.55 -22.74 17.97
N TYR A 68 -2.05 -21.86 18.85
CA TYR A 68 -0.63 -21.47 18.89
C TYR A 68 -0.11 -21.40 20.34
N PRO A 69 0.15 -22.55 21.00
CA PRO A 69 0.44 -22.59 22.43
C PRO A 69 1.65 -21.74 22.88
N SER A 70 2.66 -21.56 22.00
CA SER A 70 3.83 -20.72 22.31
C SER A 70 3.46 -19.26 22.54
N SER A 71 2.43 -18.71 21.87
CA SER A 71 2.01 -17.33 22.14
C SER A 71 1.40 -17.18 23.53
N LEU A 72 0.62 -18.17 23.99
CA LEU A 72 0.02 -18.14 25.31
C LEU A 72 1.08 -18.12 26.41
N GLU A 73 2.13 -18.94 26.28
CA GLU A 73 3.24 -18.97 27.24
C GLU A 73 4.05 -17.67 27.24
N ILE A 74 4.30 -17.07 26.07
CA ILE A 74 4.97 -15.77 25.95
C ILE A 74 4.15 -14.68 26.66
N LEU A 75 2.86 -14.60 26.40
CA LEU A 75 1.96 -13.58 26.94
C LEU A 75 1.76 -13.75 28.45
N LYS A 76 1.61 -14.99 28.91
CA LYS A 76 1.54 -15.34 30.34
C LYS A 76 2.80 -14.94 31.09
N THR A 77 3.97 -15.22 30.53
CA THR A 77 5.27 -14.83 31.12
C THR A 77 5.39 -13.31 31.24
N ALA A 78 4.80 -12.56 30.31
CA ALA A 78 4.76 -11.11 30.34
C ALA A 78 3.73 -10.53 31.33
N GLY A 79 2.87 -11.36 31.94
CA GLY A 79 1.89 -10.94 32.96
C GLY A 79 0.44 -10.91 32.49
N ALA A 80 0.13 -11.40 31.29
CA ALA A 80 -1.26 -11.57 30.86
C ALA A 80 -1.93 -12.76 31.57
N GLU A 81 -3.23 -12.67 31.79
CA GLU A 81 -4.05 -13.77 32.31
C GLU A 81 -4.55 -14.65 31.15
N ILE A 82 -4.42 -15.97 31.30
CA ILE A 82 -4.79 -16.95 30.27
C ILE A 82 -5.94 -17.83 30.77
N ASP A 83 -7.01 -17.90 30.00
CA ASP A 83 -8.19 -18.75 30.21
C ASP A 83 -8.47 -19.55 28.94
N GLY A 84 -7.97 -20.79 28.89
CA GLY A 84 -7.93 -21.56 27.65
C GLY A 84 -7.03 -20.88 26.62
N GLU A 85 -7.62 -20.41 25.52
CA GLU A 85 -6.94 -19.63 24.46
C GLU A 85 -7.24 -18.12 24.55
N ARG A 86 -8.07 -17.71 25.52
CA ARG A 86 -8.39 -16.30 25.76
C ARG A 86 -7.28 -15.66 26.58
N VAL A 87 -6.74 -14.56 26.07
CA VAL A 87 -5.73 -13.74 26.74
C VAL A 87 -6.34 -12.44 27.20
N ARG A 88 -6.26 -12.15 28.50
CA ARG A 88 -6.66 -10.86 29.10
C ARG A 88 -5.43 -10.10 29.54
N PHE A 89 -5.37 -8.83 29.19
CA PHE A 89 -4.22 -7.97 29.43
C PHE A 89 -4.56 -6.94 30.51
N PRO A 90 -3.75 -6.82 31.57
CA PRO A 90 -3.88 -5.71 32.52
C PRO A 90 -3.88 -4.36 31.81
N LYS A 91 -4.70 -3.41 32.29
CA LYS A 91 -4.76 -2.06 31.73
C LYS A 91 -3.37 -1.43 31.62
N GLY A 92 -3.08 -0.85 30.45
CA GLY A 92 -1.79 -0.21 30.16
C GLY A 92 -0.66 -1.17 29.75
N MET A 93 -0.73 -2.48 30.02
CA MET A 93 0.35 -3.44 29.72
C MET A 93 0.78 -3.38 28.25
N CYS A 94 -0.17 -3.49 27.32
CA CYS A 94 0.14 -3.53 25.90
C CYS A 94 0.82 -2.23 25.44
N ARG A 95 0.27 -1.08 25.85
CA ARG A 95 0.79 0.24 25.50
C ARG A 95 2.20 0.45 26.06
N GLU A 96 2.45 0.06 27.32
CA GLU A 96 3.78 0.13 27.93
C GLU A 96 4.82 -0.68 27.15
N ILE A 97 4.51 -1.96 26.83
CA ILE A 97 5.43 -2.83 26.08
C ILE A 97 5.74 -2.25 24.69
N ILE A 98 4.71 -1.78 23.99
CA ILE A 98 4.85 -1.23 22.63
C ILE A 98 5.68 0.06 22.65
N THR A 99 5.27 1.05 23.44
CA THR A 99 5.96 2.36 23.51
C THR A 99 7.40 2.26 24.00
N LYS A 100 7.74 1.24 24.77
CA LYS A 100 9.10 1.01 25.26
C LYS A 100 10.07 0.55 24.17
N SER A 101 9.58 -0.11 23.12
CA SER A 101 10.45 -0.88 22.22
C SER A 101 10.14 -0.74 20.73
N ALA A 102 8.88 -0.58 20.33
CA ALA A 102 8.52 -0.47 18.92
C ALA A 102 9.09 0.83 18.31
N PRO A 103 9.78 0.76 17.16
CA PRO A 103 10.35 1.95 16.53
C PRO A 103 9.26 2.82 15.91
N SER A 104 9.28 4.12 16.21
CA SER A 104 8.37 5.12 15.63
C SER A 104 8.66 5.41 14.15
N THR A 105 9.88 5.11 13.71
CA THR A 105 10.33 5.14 12.32
C THR A 105 11.38 4.06 12.06
N TYR A 106 11.37 3.46 10.87
CA TYR A 106 12.43 2.57 10.39
C TYR A 106 12.61 2.70 8.87
N ILE A 107 13.71 2.17 8.34
CA ILE A 107 13.93 2.06 6.90
C ILE A 107 13.65 0.62 6.47
N GLN A 108 12.80 0.46 5.46
CA GLN A 108 12.72 -0.79 4.71
C GLN A 108 13.69 -0.69 3.53
N HIS A 109 14.74 -1.50 3.59
CA HIS A 109 15.80 -1.50 2.60
C HIS A 109 15.36 -2.22 1.33
N ALA A 110 15.61 -1.57 0.20
CA ALA A 110 15.39 -2.14 -1.12
C ALA A 110 16.71 -2.69 -1.68
N ARG A 111 16.61 -3.61 -2.65
CA ARG A 111 17.79 -4.18 -3.33
C ARG A 111 18.61 -3.08 -4.01
N ASN A 112 17.94 -2.08 -4.57
CA ASN A 112 18.56 -0.83 -4.96
C ASN A 112 18.44 0.18 -3.81
N PRO A 113 19.54 0.53 -3.11
CA PRO A 113 19.48 1.37 -1.92
C PRO A 113 18.79 2.73 -2.13
N SER A 114 18.83 3.30 -3.35
CA SER A 114 18.16 4.56 -3.67
C SER A 114 16.63 4.48 -3.64
N LYS A 115 16.07 3.26 -3.64
CA LYS A 115 14.63 2.97 -3.55
C LYS A 115 14.21 2.51 -2.15
N SER A 116 15.12 2.53 -1.17
CA SER A 116 14.79 2.20 0.23
C SER A 116 13.81 3.23 0.77
N VAL A 117 12.83 2.77 1.56
CA VAL A 117 11.72 3.62 2.00
C VAL A 117 11.73 3.83 3.50
N GLN A 118 11.45 5.05 3.94
CA GLN A 118 11.17 5.31 5.35
C GLN A 118 9.71 4.98 5.66
N ILE A 119 9.50 4.22 6.74
CA ILE A 119 8.20 3.94 7.31
C ILE A 119 8.08 4.70 8.63
N GLY A 120 7.07 5.55 8.75
CA GLY A 120 6.82 6.38 9.94
C GLY A 120 7.11 7.87 9.74
N GLY A 121 6.77 8.67 10.76
CA GLY A 121 6.90 10.13 10.71
C GLY A 121 6.03 10.75 9.61
N ASN A 122 6.61 11.66 8.82
CA ASN A 122 5.93 12.31 7.69
C ASN A 122 6.03 11.55 6.37
N ALA A 123 6.67 10.38 6.36
CA ALA A 123 6.77 9.56 5.16
C ALA A 123 5.44 8.89 4.83
N THR A 124 5.13 8.77 3.54
CA THR A 124 4.03 7.96 3.00
C THR A 124 4.55 7.12 1.84
N VAL A 125 4.46 5.80 2.01
CA VAL A 125 4.80 4.77 1.01
C VAL A 125 3.52 4.29 0.35
N LEU A 126 3.51 4.27 -0.98
CA LEU A 126 2.34 3.90 -1.80
C LEU A 126 2.62 2.53 -2.42
N VAL A 127 1.71 1.58 -2.19
CA VAL A 127 1.94 0.16 -2.45
C VAL A 127 0.80 -0.40 -3.30
N PRO A 128 1.06 -1.27 -4.30
CA PRO A 128 0.01 -1.95 -5.05
C PRO A 128 -1.05 -2.63 -4.18
N ALA A 129 -2.19 -2.97 -4.78
CA ALA A 129 -3.17 -3.84 -4.15
C ALA A 129 -2.60 -5.23 -3.84
N TYR A 130 -3.31 -5.95 -2.99
CA TYR A 130 -2.87 -7.18 -2.36
C TYR A 130 -4.08 -8.10 -2.17
N GLY A 131 -3.96 -9.36 -2.57
CA GLY A 131 -4.86 -10.47 -2.22
C GLY A 131 -5.89 -10.86 -3.29
N SER A 132 -6.00 -10.13 -4.40
CA SER A 132 -7.03 -10.39 -5.41
C SER A 132 -6.83 -11.73 -6.13
N PRO A 133 -7.78 -12.67 -6.12
CA PRO A 133 -7.68 -13.92 -6.88
C PRO A 133 -7.96 -13.78 -8.38
N PHE A 134 -8.61 -12.69 -8.78
CA PHE A 134 -8.94 -12.41 -10.17
C PHE A 134 -8.10 -11.27 -10.72
N ALA A 135 -7.74 -11.37 -12.00
CA ALA A 135 -7.26 -10.25 -12.80
C ALA A 135 -8.41 -9.75 -13.69
N PHE A 136 -8.38 -8.45 -14.00
CA PHE A 136 -9.30 -7.80 -14.93
C PHE A 136 -8.52 -6.93 -15.91
N ASP A 137 -8.81 -7.08 -17.20
CA ASP A 137 -8.42 -6.13 -18.24
C ASP A 137 -9.55 -5.96 -19.27
N LEU A 138 -9.54 -4.88 -20.05
CA LEU A 138 -10.61 -4.63 -21.03
C LEU A 138 -10.66 -5.64 -22.18
N ASP A 139 -9.57 -6.35 -22.47
CA ASP A 139 -9.48 -7.27 -23.61
C ASP A 139 -10.00 -8.68 -23.27
N ASN A 140 -9.70 -9.15 -22.06
CA ASN A 140 -9.96 -10.50 -21.57
C ASN A 140 -11.05 -10.55 -20.50
N GLY A 141 -11.46 -9.40 -19.96
CA GLY A 141 -12.41 -9.30 -18.86
C GLY A 141 -11.88 -9.90 -17.56
N ARG A 142 -12.80 -10.28 -16.67
CA ARG A 142 -12.49 -10.88 -15.37
C ARG A 142 -12.15 -12.36 -15.51
N ARG A 143 -10.99 -12.77 -15.01
CA ARG A 143 -10.51 -14.16 -15.04
C ARG A 143 -9.66 -14.44 -13.81
N TYR A 144 -9.49 -15.72 -13.47
CA TYR A 144 -8.49 -16.08 -12.48
C TYR A 144 -7.11 -15.59 -12.94
N ALA A 145 -6.35 -15.05 -12.00
CA ALA A 145 -5.01 -14.58 -12.28
C ALA A 145 -4.00 -15.73 -12.32
N ASN A 146 -2.93 -15.52 -13.06
CA ASN A 146 -1.82 -16.47 -13.18
C ASN A 146 -0.49 -15.80 -12.80
N ILE A 147 0.61 -16.56 -12.83
CA ILE A 147 1.94 -16.03 -12.51
C ILE A 147 2.40 -14.93 -13.48
N GLU A 148 1.94 -14.92 -14.72
CA GLU A 148 2.27 -13.83 -15.65
C GLU A 148 1.54 -12.54 -15.29
N ASP A 149 0.30 -12.61 -14.79
CA ASP A 149 -0.37 -11.44 -14.23
C ASP A 149 0.38 -10.89 -13.03
N PHE A 150 0.82 -11.77 -12.13
CA PHE A 150 1.67 -11.38 -11.00
C PHE A 150 2.92 -10.62 -11.47
N ARG A 151 3.67 -11.22 -12.41
CA ARG A 151 4.89 -10.62 -12.97
C ARG A 151 4.59 -9.29 -13.65
N ASN A 152 3.49 -9.19 -14.40
CA ASN A 152 3.10 -7.95 -15.04
C ASN A 152 2.81 -6.85 -14.03
N PHE A 153 2.07 -7.12 -12.96
CA PHE A 153 1.86 -6.11 -11.91
C PHE A 153 3.14 -5.73 -11.18
N VAL A 154 4.08 -6.66 -10.97
CA VAL A 154 5.42 -6.34 -10.45
C VAL A 154 6.18 -5.41 -11.41
N LYS A 155 6.20 -5.72 -12.72
CA LYS A 155 6.83 -4.89 -13.75
C LYS A 155 6.20 -3.49 -13.80
N LEU A 156 4.87 -3.41 -13.80
CA LEU A 156 4.14 -2.13 -13.77
C LEU A 156 4.44 -1.33 -12.51
N ALA A 157 4.46 -1.97 -11.34
CA ALA A 157 4.82 -1.35 -10.07
C ALA A 157 6.28 -0.87 -10.06
N TYR A 158 7.20 -1.59 -10.70
CA TYR A 158 8.58 -1.17 -10.88
C TYR A 158 8.68 0.07 -11.79
N MET A 159 8.03 0.03 -12.95
CA MET A 159 8.12 1.07 -13.99
C MET A 159 7.45 2.39 -13.60
N THR A 160 6.35 2.34 -12.84
CA THR A 160 5.69 3.58 -12.42
C THR A 160 6.56 4.33 -11.41
N PRO A 161 6.78 5.65 -11.58
CA PRO A 161 7.49 6.48 -10.61
C PRO A 161 6.61 6.85 -9.40
N HIS A 162 5.32 6.48 -9.42
CA HIS A 162 4.32 6.93 -8.45
C HIS A 162 4.01 5.91 -7.35
N LEU A 163 4.49 4.67 -7.50
CA LEU A 163 4.46 3.66 -6.46
C LEU A 163 5.86 3.42 -5.92
N HIS A 164 5.96 3.29 -4.60
CA HIS A 164 7.22 3.29 -3.86
C HIS A 164 7.70 1.88 -3.52
N HIS A 165 6.83 0.90 -3.71
CA HIS A 165 6.99 -0.46 -3.22
C HIS A 165 6.47 -1.45 -4.27
N SER A 166 7.11 -2.60 -4.40
CA SER A 166 6.74 -3.61 -5.40
C SER A 166 5.44 -4.36 -5.06
N GLY A 167 5.06 -4.40 -3.78
CA GLY A 167 3.88 -5.07 -3.28
C GLY A 167 4.19 -6.40 -2.60
N GLY A 168 3.16 -7.23 -2.43
CA GLY A 168 3.24 -8.61 -1.94
C GLY A 168 2.43 -9.53 -2.84
N THR A 169 1.33 -10.07 -2.34
CA THR A 169 0.36 -10.79 -3.18
C THR A 169 -0.38 -9.86 -4.13
N VAL A 170 0.30 -9.25 -5.11
CA VAL A 170 -0.30 -8.22 -6.01
C VAL A 170 -1.52 -8.74 -6.77
N VAL A 171 -1.53 -10.04 -7.04
CA VAL A 171 -2.67 -10.85 -7.48
C VAL A 171 -2.34 -12.32 -7.13
N GLU A 172 -3.31 -13.21 -7.00
CA GLU A 172 -3.06 -14.62 -6.65
C GLU A 172 -2.78 -15.46 -7.92
N PRO A 173 -1.60 -16.08 -8.08
CA PRO A 173 -1.29 -16.91 -9.25
C PRO A 173 -1.87 -18.32 -9.09
N VAL A 174 -3.11 -18.53 -9.57
CA VAL A 174 -3.83 -19.80 -9.34
C VAL A 174 -3.34 -20.97 -10.19
N ASP A 175 -2.51 -20.69 -11.20
CA ASP A 175 -1.88 -21.68 -12.07
C ASP A 175 -0.69 -22.40 -11.41
N ILE A 176 -0.30 -22.00 -10.20
CA ILE A 176 0.74 -22.64 -9.39
C ILE A 176 0.11 -23.27 -8.13
N PRO A 177 0.52 -24.49 -7.73
CA PRO A 177 0.08 -25.10 -6.47
C PRO A 177 0.17 -24.15 -5.27
N VAL A 178 -0.86 -24.14 -4.42
CA VAL A 178 -1.01 -23.30 -3.22
C VAL A 178 0.19 -23.41 -2.29
N SER A 179 0.69 -24.62 -2.11
CA SER A 179 1.86 -24.95 -1.30
C SER A 179 3.18 -24.35 -1.84
N LYS A 180 3.25 -24.00 -3.13
CA LYS A 180 4.49 -23.63 -3.83
C LYS A 180 4.54 -22.17 -4.31
N ARG A 181 3.37 -21.55 -4.55
CA ARG A 181 3.28 -20.25 -5.22
C ARG A 181 3.99 -19.10 -4.51
N HIS A 182 4.17 -19.15 -3.19
CA HIS A 182 4.90 -18.12 -2.45
C HIS A 182 6.35 -17.97 -2.93
N LEU A 183 6.98 -19.08 -3.35
CA LEU A 183 8.34 -19.09 -3.89
C LEU A 183 8.43 -18.25 -5.17
N ASP A 184 7.52 -18.48 -6.11
CA ASP A 184 7.47 -17.75 -7.39
C ASP A 184 7.09 -16.29 -7.20
N MET A 185 6.22 -15.99 -6.24
CA MET A 185 5.77 -14.63 -5.92
C MET A 185 6.93 -13.78 -5.35
N VAL A 186 7.62 -14.28 -4.32
CA VAL A 186 8.76 -13.58 -3.71
C VAL A 186 9.89 -13.42 -4.71
N TYR A 187 10.22 -14.49 -5.45
CA TYR A 187 11.21 -14.42 -6.53
C TYR A 187 10.85 -13.36 -7.57
N SER A 188 9.58 -13.28 -7.98
CA SER A 188 9.13 -12.30 -8.98
C SER A 188 9.37 -10.87 -8.51
N HIS A 189 9.15 -10.55 -7.24
CA HIS A 189 9.50 -9.24 -6.68
C HIS A 189 11.00 -8.94 -6.75
N LEU A 190 11.84 -9.91 -6.37
CA LEU A 190 13.30 -9.74 -6.33
C LEU A 190 13.93 -9.65 -7.73
N LYS A 191 13.37 -10.41 -8.69
CA LYS A 191 13.85 -10.49 -10.08
C LYS A 191 13.36 -9.34 -10.93
N PHE A 192 12.06 -9.05 -10.90
CA PHE A 192 11.44 -8.11 -11.85
C PHE A 192 11.35 -6.67 -11.31
N SER A 193 11.73 -6.46 -10.05
CA SER A 193 11.82 -5.15 -9.40
C SER A 193 13.06 -5.06 -8.52
N ASP A 194 13.45 -3.84 -8.19
CA ASP A 194 14.50 -3.50 -7.22
C ASP A 194 13.96 -2.56 -6.11
N LYS A 195 12.64 -2.35 -6.07
CA LYS A 195 11.90 -1.67 -4.99
C LYS A 195 11.76 -2.62 -3.78
N PRO A 196 11.45 -2.10 -2.57
CA PRO A 196 11.13 -2.97 -1.44
C PRO A 196 9.87 -3.81 -1.73
N PHE A 197 9.74 -4.95 -1.05
CA PHE A 197 8.70 -5.96 -1.30
C PHE A 197 8.14 -6.56 0.00
N MET A 198 7.02 -7.28 -0.10
CA MET A 198 6.40 -7.97 1.04
C MET A 198 6.64 -9.48 0.98
N GLY A 199 6.77 -10.10 2.15
CA GLY A 199 6.95 -11.54 2.30
C GLY A 199 5.61 -12.29 2.39
N SER A 200 5.69 -13.62 2.23
CA SER A 200 4.52 -14.50 2.37
C SER A 200 4.09 -14.67 3.83
N VAL A 201 2.79 -14.73 4.08
CA VAL A 201 2.20 -14.88 5.42
C VAL A 201 1.27 -16.08 5.54
N THR A 202 1.13 -16.87 4.47
CA THR A 202 0.09 -17.91 4.38
C THR A 202 0.44 -19.21 5.10
N ALA A 203 1.66 -19.33 5.61
CA ALA A 203 2.09 -20.31 6.61
C ALA A 203 3.46 -19.90 7.19
N PRO A 204 3.84 -20.35 8.41
CA PRO A 204 5.12 -20.00 9.02
C PRO A 204 6.34 -20.42 8.19
N GLU A 205 6.31 -21.61 7.59
CA GLU A 205 7.36 -22.10 6.69
C GLU A 205 7.48 -21.29 5.40
N ARG A 206 6.39 -20.67 4.94
CA ARG A 206 6.41 -19.78 3.76
C ARG A 206 7.00 -18.41 4.11
N ALA A 207 6.81 -17.96 5.35
CA ALA A 207 7.53 -16.80 5.88
C ALA A 207 9.04 -17.09 5.99
N GLN A 208 9.42 -18.29 6.44
CA GLN A 208 10.83 -18.72 6.50
C GLN A 208 11.45 -18.78 5.11
N ASP A 209 10.75 -19.35 4.12
CA ASP A 209 11.20 -19.36 2.72
C ASP A 209 11.36 -17.94 2.16
N SER A 210 10.50 -17.00 2.56
CA SER A 210 10.61 -15.58 2.17
C SER A 210 11.88 -14.93 2.74
N VAL A 211 12.18 -15.18 4.01
CA VAL A 211 13.41 -14.73 4.68
C VAL A 211 14.64 -15.36 4.01
N ALA A 212 14.62 -16.66 3.70
CA ALA A 212 15.74 -17.34 3.04
C ALA A 212 16.05 -16.76 1.65
N LEU A 213 15.03 -16.45 0.85
CA LEU A 213 15.22 -15.77 -0.45
C LEU A 213 15.81 -14.36 -0.27
N ALA A 214 15.35 -13.61 0.74
CA ALA A 214 15.92 -12.30 1.04
C ALA A 214 17.37 -12.39 1.55
N GLU A 215 17.72 -13.39 2.36
CA GLU A 215 19.08 -13.63 2.82
C GLU A 215 20.05 -13.85 1.65
N MET A 216 19.62 -14.52 0.58
CA MET A 216 20.45 -14.73 -0.63
C MET A 216 20.73 -13.42 -1.37
N VAL A 217 19.78 -12.47 -1.35
CA VAL A 217 19.90 -11.20 -2.07
C VAL A 217 20.67 -10.14 -1.28
N PHE A 218 20.40 -10.03 0.02
CA PHE A 218 20.93 -8.96 0.86
C PHE A 218 22.10 -9.43 1.75
N GLY A 219 22.24 -10.73 1.94
CA GLY A 219 23.19 -11.33 2.88
C GLY A 219 22.62 -11.43 4.29
N LYS A 220 22.85 -12.58 4.95
CA LYS A 220 22.35 -12.87 6.30
C LYS A 220 22.71 -11.80 7.34
N SER A 221 23.98 -11.38 7.39
CA SER A 221 24.43 -10.37 8.35
C SER A 221 23.71 -9.03 8.18
N PHE A 222 23.26 -8.71 6.96
CA PHE A 222 22.51 -7.49 6.72
C PHE A 222 21.08 -7.62 7.29
N LEU A 223 20.42 -8.76 7.09
CA LEU A 223 19.06 -9.03 7.59
C LEU A 223 18.97 -9.04 9.12
N ASP A 224 20.01 -9.53 9.81
CA ASP A 224 20.03 -9.56 11.28
C ASP A 224 19.90 -8.14 11.87
N GLU A 225 20.39 -7.11 11.18
CA GLU A 225 20.41 -5.72 11.65
C GLU A 225 19.41 -4.81 10.91
N ASN A 226 18.93 -5.22 9.73
CA ASN A 226 18.14 -4.38 8.84
C ASN A 226 16.86 -5.06 8.35
N THR A 227 15.83 -4.26 8.19
CA THR A 227 14.54 -4.71 7.64
C THR A 227 14.51 -4.57 6.13
N VAL A 228 14.23 -5.66 5.43
CA VAL A 228 14.09 -5.71 3.96
C VAL A 228 12.69 -6.17 3.55
N ILE A 229 12.04 -6.96 4.40
CA ILE A 229 10.69 -7.48 4.19
C ILE A 229 9.69 -6.76 5.11
N THR A 230 8.54 -6.41 4.54
CA THR A 230 7.32 -6.08 5.28
C THR A 230 6.29 -7.22 5.09
N SER A 231 5.48 -7.53 6.10
CA SER A 231 4.48 -8.61 6.04
C SER A 231 3.12 -8.12 6.51
N LEU A 232 2.03 -8.66 5.95
CA LEU A 232 0.66 -8.32 6.37
C LEU A 232 0.13 -9.39 7.32
N ILE A 233 0.03 -9.07 8.61
CA ILE A 233 -0.42 -10.02 9.63
C ILE A 233 -1.82 -9.59 10.06
N ASN A 234 -2.85 -10.37 9.68
CA ASN A 234 -4.24 -10.01 9.93
C ASN A 234 -4.79 -10.61 11.22
N ALA A 235 -5.56 -9.83 11.96
CA ALA A 235 -6.43 -10.41 12.99
C ALA A 235 -7.65 -11.02 12.31
N SER A 236 -8.08 -12.18 12.79
CA SER A 236 -9.35 -12.81 12.44
C SER A 236 -10.47 -12.16 13.26
N SER A 237 -10.79 -10.89 12.96
CA SER A 237 -11.76 -10.12 13.74
C SER A 237 -13.15 -10.80 13.76
N PRO A 238 -13.89 -10.77 14.89
CA PRO A 238 -13.59 -10.05 16.12
C PRO A 238 -12.58 -10.76 17.04
N MET A 239 -11.59 -10.00 17.51
CA MET A 239 -10.78 -10.29 18.71
C MET A 239 -10.09 -11.66 18.71
N CYS A 240 -9.54 -12.09 17.57
CA CYS A 240 -8.85 -13.36 17.45
C CYS A 240 -7.60 -13.24 16.58
N TRP A 241 -6.51 -13.88 17.01
CA TRP A 241 -5.31 -14.15 16.23
C TRP A 241 -5.19 -15.66 16.03
N ASP A 242 -5.09 -16.11 14.78
CA ASP A 242 -4.95 -17.52 14.43
C ASP A 242 -3.49 -17.95 14.27
N ALA A 243 -3.23 -19.25 14.37
CA ALA A 243 -1.91 -19.85 14.30
C ALA A 243 -1.13 -19.53 13.01
N THR A 244 -1.81 -19.36 11.87
CA THR A 244 -1.14 -19.04 10.61
C THR A 244 -0.51 -17.66 10.68
N MET A 245 -1.29 -16.67 11.11
CA MET A 245 -0.84 -15.29 11.26
C MET A 245 0.17 -15.16 12.40
N LEU A 246 -0.05 -15.81 13.54
CA LEU A 246 0.87 -15.79 14.68
C LEU A 246 2.23 -16.41 14.34
N GLY A 247 2.24 -17.55 13.65
CA GLY A 247 3.50 -18.20 13.29
C GLY A 247 4.28 -17.43 12.21
N ALA A 248 3.61 -16.85 11.22
CA ALA A 248 4.26 -15.95 10.25
C ALA A 248 4.82 -14.69 10.95
N ALA A 249 4.05 -14.08 11.84
CA ALA A 249 4.46 -12.94 12.65
C ALA A 249 5.70 -13.24 13.50
N GLU A 250 5.75 -14.41 14.14
CA GLU A 250 6.90 -14.83 14.94
C GLU A 250 8.16 -14.99 14.09
N VAL A 251 8.05 -15.62 12.91
CA VAL A 251 9.18 -15.76 11.98
C VAL A 251 9.76 -14.40 11.60
N TYR A 252 8.91 -13.46 11.19
CA TYR A 252 9.37 -12.13 10.77
C TYR A 252 9.94 -11.33 11.94
N ALA A 253 9.29 -11.36 13.11
CA ALA A 253 9.78 -10.67 14.31
C ALA A 253 11.17 -11.17 14.72
N ARG A 254 11.39 -12.50 14.75
CA ARG A 254 12.69 -13.10 15.07
C ARG A 254 13.78 -12.76 14.06
N ALA A 255 13.41 -12.56 12.79
CA ALA A 255 14.32 -12.20 11.72
C ALA A 255 14.50 -10.67 11.55
N ASN A 256 14.03 -9.85 12.50
CA ASN A 256 14.08 -8.38 12.43
C ASN A 256 13.40 -7.78 11.17
N GLN A 257 12.36 -8.46 10.68
CA GLN A 257 11.56 -8.04 9.54
C GLN A 257 10.23 -7.42 9.99
N ALA A 258 9.68 -6.51 9.19
CA ALA A 258 8.53 -5.71 9.59
C ALA A 258 7.21 -6.50 9.53
N THR A 259 6.35 -6.24 10.50
CA THR A 259 4.99 -6.78 10.57
C THR A 259 3.95 -5.66 10.57
N VAL A 260 3.00 -5.71 9.64
CA VAL A 260 1.84 -4.80 9.61
C VAL A 260 0.68 -5.49 10.32
N ILE A 261 0.55 -5.24 11.61
CA ILE A 261 -0.47 -5.83 12.49
C ILE A 261 -1.82 -5.18 12.19
N SER A 262 -2.66 -5.88 11.44
CA SER A 262 -3.86 -5.32 10.79
C SER A 262 -5.14 -6.06 11.17
N PRO A 263 -5.94 -5.55 12.11
CA PRO A 263 -7.35 -5.91 12.22
C PRO A 263 -8.08 -5.75 10.89
N PHE A 264 -8.90 -6.75 10.53
CA PHE A 264 -9.69 -6.77 9.31
C PHE A 264 -11.16 -6.72 9.68
N ILE A 265 -11.77 -5.54 9.61
CA ILE A 265 -13.09 -5.30 10.19
C ILE A 265 -14.11 -4.86 9.14
N VAL A 266 -15.24 -5.57 9.13
CA VAL A 266 -16.48 -5.12 8.52
C VAL A 266 -17.42 -4.64 9.62
N ALA A 267 -17.69 -3.34 9.65
CA ALA A 267 -18.58 -2.73 10.64
C ALA A 267 -20.00 -3.34 10.55
N GLY A 268 -20.54 -3.79 11.68
CA GLY A 268 -21.82 -4.48 11.76
C GLY A 268 -21.79 -5.99 11.51
N ALA A 269 -20.64 -6.56 11.15
CA ALA A 269 -20.45 -8.01 11.02
C ALA A 269 -19.34 -8.53 11.93
N MET A 270 -18.11 -8.03 11.77
CA MET A 270 -16.93 -8.42 12.55
C MET A 270 -16.64 -7.47 13.72
N ALA A 271 -17.45 -6.42 13.85
CA ALA A 271 -17.40 -5.43 14.93
C ALA A 271 -18.79 -4.77 15.07
N PRO A 272 -19.04 -3.97 16.13
CA PRO A 272 -20.24 -3.13 16.22
C PRO A 272 -20.40 -2.21 15.00
N VAL A 273 -21.60 -1.66 14.80
CA VAL A 273 -21.91 -0.81 13.63
C VAL A 273 -21.41 0.63 13.77
N THR A 274 -21.04 1.07 14.99
CA THR A 274 -20.67 2.47 15.27
C THR A 274 -19.16 2.70 15.20
N VAL A 275 -18.74 3.83 14.63
CA VAL A 275 -17.33 4.18 14.45
C VAL A 275 -16.53 4.09 15.75
N ALA A 276 -17.05 4.61 16.87
CA ALA A 276 -16.36 4.55 18.16
C ALA A 276 -16.18 3.11 18.69
N GLY A 277 -17.18 2.24 18.49
CA GLY A 277 -17.09 0.84 18.89
C GLY A 277 -16.08 0.07 18.04
N VAL A 278 -16.10 0.29 16.73
CA VAL A 278 -15.11 -0.26 15.79
C VAL A 278 -13.71 0.23 16.16
N ALA A 279 -13.54 1.51 16.50
CA ALA A 279 -12.26 2.08 16.89
C ALA A 279 -11.66 1.42 18.12
N ALA A 280 -12.44 1.27 19.19
CA ALA A 280 -11.99 0.64 20.41
C ALA A 280 -11.61 -0.84 20.19
N GLN A 281 -12.41 -1.59 19.43
CA GLN A 281 -12.10 -2.99 19.10
C GLN A 281 -10.84 -3.09 18.21
N THR A 282 -10.73 -2.25 17.18
CA THR A 282 -9.55 -2.21 16.29
C THR A 282 -8.28 -1.94 17.09
N LEU A 283 -8.33 -0.95 18.00
CA LEU A 283 -7.19 -0.60 18.83
C LEU A 283 -6.82 -1.76 19.76
N ALA A 284 -7.79 -2.40 20.41
CA ALA A 284 -7.55 -3.56 21.28
C ALA A 284 -6.88 -4.72 20.51
N GLU A 285 -7.43 -5.10 19.35
CA GLU A 285 -6.89 -6.19 18.52
C GLU A 285 -5.43 -5.92 18.10
N ALA A 286 -5.15 -4.69 17.64
CA ALA A 286 -3.82 -4.31 17.20
C ALA A 286 -2.82 -4.16 18.35
N LEU A 287 -3.25 -3.63 19.51
CA LEU A 287 -2.41 -3.59 20.71
C LEU A 287 -1.97 -5.00 21.10
N ALA A 288 -2.89 -5.97 21.16
CA ALA A 288 -2.55 -7.35 21.49
C ALA A 288 -1.54 -7.97 20.49
N GLY A 289 -1.77 -7.79 19.18
CA GLY A 289 -0.86 -8.29 18.15
C GLY A 289 0.52 -7.64 18.19
N MET A 290 0.60 -6.31 18.31
CA MET A 290 1.88 -5.60 18.40
C MET A 290 2.65 -5.93 19.70
N THR A 291 1.95 -6.12 20.81
CA THR A 291 2.55 -6.60 22.06
C THR A 291 3.19 -7.97 21.87
N PHE A 292 2.53 -8.90 21.18
CA PHE A 292 3.12 -10.20 20.85
C PHE A 292 4.44 -10.06 20.05
N ILE A 293 4.48 -9.18 19.05
CA ILE A 293 5.72 -8.90 18.29
C ILE A 293 6.84 -8.39 19.21
N GLN A 294 6.56 -7.39 20.04
CA GLN A 294 7.57 -6.79 20.91
C GLN A 294 8.05 -7.71 22.03
N LEU A 295 7.24 -8.71 22.43
CA LEU A 295 7.66 -9.74 23.37
C LEU A 295 8.58 -10.79 22.73
N ILE A 296 8.47 -11.03 21.43
CA ILE A 296 9.34 -11.94 20.69
C ILE A 296 10.71 -11.32 20.45
N ASN A 297 10.71 -10.07 19.98
CA ASN A 297 11.93 -9.32 19.68
C ASN A 297 11.69 -7.83 19.95
N PRO A 298 12.03 -7.33 21.16
CA PRO A 298 11.90 -5.91 21.49
C PRO A 298 12.69 -5.05 20.50
N GLY A 299 12.01 -4.13 19.81
CA GLY A 299 12.62 -3.33 18.74
C GLY A 299 12.26 -3.80 17.32
N ALA A 300 11.67 -4.98 17.17
CA ALA A 300 11.22 -5.46 15.86
C ALA A 300 10.24 -4.46 15.24
N PRO A 301 10.45 -4.06 13.97
CA PRO A 301 9.59 -3.09 13.32
C PRO A 301 8.15 -3.58 13.20
N THR A 302 7.22 -2.76 13.67
CA THR A 302 5.78 -3.03 13.59
C THR A 302 5.06 -1.80 13.08
N VAL A 303 4.02 -2.02 12.28
CA VAL A 303 3.14 -0.98 11.74
C VAL A 303 1.74 -1.27 12.23
N PHE A 304 1.11 -0.27 12.84
CA PHE A 304 -0.29 -0.36 13.22
C PHE A 304 -1.16 -0.32 11.96
N GLY A 305 -1.76 -1.45 11.60
CA GLY A 305 -2.71 -1.54 10.51
C GLY A 305 -4.15 -1.30 10.96
N SER A 306 -4.96 -0.72 10.07
CA SER A 306 -6.41 -0.70 10.19
C SER A 306 -7.02 -0.85 8.80
N PHE A 307 -7.74 -1.95 8.58
CA PHE A 307 -8.58 -2.13 7.41
C PHE A 307 -10.02 -2.26 7.84
N ALA A 308 -10.73 -1.13 7.81
CA ALA A 308 -12.12 -1.04 8.18
C ALA A 308 -12.97 -0.70 6.96
N MET A 309 -14.06 -1.44 6.78
CA MET A 309 -15.07 -1.14 5.76
C MET A 309 -16.47 -1.14 6.35
N SER A 310 -17.38 -0.46 5.67
CA SER A 310 -18.81 -0.56 5.91
C SER A 310 -19.40 -1.72 5.10
N MET A 311 -20.65 -2.08 5.39
CA MET A 311 -21.42 -3.01 4.56
C MET A 311 -22.77 -2.41 4.19
N SER A 312 -23.28 -2.81 3.03
CA SER A 312 -24.65 -2.52 2.63
C SER A 312 -25.61 -3.31 3.50
N MET A 313 -26.37 -2.65 4.37
CA MET A 313 -27.39 -3.31 5.22
C MET A 313 -28.52 -3.98 4.41
N GLN A 314 -28.65 -3.65 3.12
CA GLN A 314 -29.62 -4.28 2.22
C GLN A 314 -29.13 -5.62 1.66
N THR A 315 -27.83 -5.75 1.42
CA THR A 315 -27.27 -6.88 0.66
C THR A 315 -26.21 -7.69 1.42
N GLY A 316 -25.71 -7.16 2.55
CA GLY A 316 -24.57 -7.69 3.29
C GLY A 316 -23.22 -7.49 2.58
N ALA A 317 -23.19 -6.88 1.39
CA ALA A 317 -21.97 -6.73 0.62
C ALA A 317 -21.05 -5.63 1.19
N PRO A 318 -19.72 -5.82 1.15
CA PRO A 318 -18.74 -4.77 1.42
C PRO A 318 -19.00 -3.48 0.63
N THR A 319 -18.88 -2.33 1.29
CA THR A 319 -18.99 -1.01 0.68
C THR A 319 -17.76 -0.17 0.96
N PHE A 320 -17.37 0.64 -0.03
CA PHE A 320 -16.20 1.52 0.01
C PHE A 320 -16.62 2.94 -0.37
N GLY A 321 -15.77 3.91 -0.07
CA GLY A 321 -16.02 5.32 -0.39
C GLY A 321 -17.14 5.99 0.41
N THR A 322 -17.70 5.31 1.43
CA THR A 322 -18.65 5.94 2.36
C THR A 322 -17.91 6.74 3.44
N PRO A 323 -18.57 7.68 4.14
CA PRO A 323 -17.91 8.50 5.15
C PRO A 323 -17.37 7.72 6.35
N GLU A 324 -18.03 6.64 6.77
CA GLU A 324 -17.73 5.96 8.03
C GLU A 324 -16.32 5.35 8.07
N PRO A 325 -15.84 4.64 7.02
CA PRO A 325 -14.44 4.23 6.93
C PRO A 325 -13.44 5.40 6.97
N ALA A 326 -13.80 6.57 6.44
CA ALA A 326 -12.92 7.75 6.50
C ALA A 326 -12.84 8.32 7.93
N LEU A 327 -13.97 8.41 8.64
CA LEU A 327 -14.00 8.77 10.07
C LEU A 327 -13.09 7.83 10.87
N MET A 328 -13.24 6.52 10.61
CA MET A 328 -12.44 5.46 11.23
C MET A 328 -10.94 5.65 10.94
N LEU A 329 -10.58 5.89 9.68
CA LEU A 329 -9.18 6.11 9.28
C LEU A 329 -8.56 7.28 10.04
N TYR A 330 -9.24 8.44 10.09
CA TYR A 330 -8.71 9.61 10.80
C TYR A 330 -8.53 9.34 12.30
N THR A 331 -9.49 8.67 12.93
CA THR A 331 -9.41 8.27 14.35
C THR A 331 -8.22 7.34 14.60
N MET A 332 -8.06 6.28 13.82
CA MET A 332 -6.94 5.34 14.01
C MET A 332 -5.59 5.96 13.70
N ALA A 333 -5.51 6.84 12.70
CA ALA A 333 -4.27 7.53 12.40
C ALA A 333 -3.81 8.43 13.57
N ALA A 334 -4.74 9.10 14.24
CA ALA A 334 -4.44 9.87 15.44
C ALA A 334 -3.99 8.97 16.61
N LEU A 335 -4.69 7.85 16.83
CA LEU A 335 -4.31 6.86 17.86
C LEU A 335 -2.94 6.22 17.59
N ALA A 336 -2.59 5.94 16.34
CA ALA A 336 -1.28 5.43 15.95
C ALA A 336 -0.16 6.42 16.29
N ARG A 337 -0.39 7.72 16.03
CA ARG A 337 0.54 8.79 16.40
C ARG A 337 0.70 8.90 17.91
N ARG A 338 -0.39 8.81 18.68
CA ARG A 338 -0.35 8.83 20.16
C ARG A 338 0.38 7.60 20.74
N LEU A 339 0.23 6.45 20.10
CA LEU A 339 0.96 5.22 20.44
C LEU A 339 2.45 5.28 20.02
N GLY A 340 2.81 6.18 19.11
CA GLY A 340 4.19 6.37 18.65
C GLY A 340 4.67 5.32 17.63
N VAL A 341 3.76 4.74 16.84
CA VAL A 341 4.10 3.72 15.83
C VAL A 341 3.65 4.15 14.42
N PRO A 342 4.31 3.67 13.35
CA PRO A 342 3.85 3.90 11.99
C PRO A 342 2.44 3.35 11.73
N PHE A 343 1.71 3.96 10.82
CA PHE A 343 0.32 3.61 10.52
C PHE A 343 0.08 3.12 9.08
N ARG A 344 -0.73 2.08 8.93
CA ARG A 344 -1.22 1.55 7.65
C ARG A 344 -2.75 1.60 7.59
N SER A 345 -3.29 2.24 6.56
CA SER A 345 -4.73 2.20 6.23
C SER A 345 -4.97 2.75 4.82
N GLY A 346 -6.24 2.84 4.41
CA GLY A 346 -6.65 3.47 3.16
C GLY A 346 -6.24 2.70 1.91
N GLY A 347 -5.96 3.46 0.85
CA GLY A 347 -5.78 2.96 -0.52
C GLY A 347 -6.80 3.57 -1.49
N ASN A 348 -6.75 3.17 -2.75
CA ASN A 348 -7.72 3.49 -3.78
C ASN A 348 -8.78 2.37 -3.84
N LEU A 349 -9.65 2.32 -2.82
CA LEU A 349 -10.56 1.21 -2.58
C LEU A 349 -11.93 1.45 -3.23
N CYS A 350 -12.49 0.41 -3.84
CA CYS A 350 -13.83 0.48 -4.43
C CYS A 350 -14.51 -0.90 -4.51
N ALA A 351 -15.84 -0.90 -4.63
CA ALA A 351 -16.71 -2.06 -4.85
C ALA A 351 -17.11 -2.23 -6.33
N SER A 352 -16.74 -1.28 -7.20
CA SER A 352 -17.07 -1.34 -8.63
C SER A 352 -16.36 -2.51 -9.32
N LYS A 353 -17.01 -3.09 -10.33
CA LYS A 353 -16.55 -4.30 -11.06
C LYS A 353 -15.67 -3.92 -12.24
N ILE A 354 -15.69 -2.65 -12.62
CA ILE A 354 -15.00 -2.08 -13.77
C ILE A 354 -14.40 -0.72 -13.35
N PRO A 355 -13.37 -0.21 -14.05
CA PRO A 355 -12.76 1.09 -13.76
C PRO A 355 -13.62 2.26 -14.26
N ASP A 356 -14.82 2.40 -13.72
CA ASP A 356 -15.80 3.43 -14.09
C ASP A 356 -15.85 4.61 -13.10
N ALA A 357 -16.88 5.45 -13.24
CA ALA A 357 -17.10 6.59 -12.35
C ALA A 357 -17.31 6.16 -10.88
N GLN A 358 -17.97 5.02 -10.64
CA GLN A 358 -18.10 4.47 -9.28
C GLN A 358 -16.71 4.16 -8.72
N ALA A 359 -15.90 3.40 -9.46
CA ALA A 359 -14.54 3.05 -9.05
C ALA A 359 -13.71 4.28 -8.69
N ALA A 360 -13.76 5.32 -9.53
CA ALA A 360 -13.04 6.57 -9.30
C ALA A 360 -13.55 7.31 -8.05
N SER A 361 -14.87 7.47 -7.91
CA SER A 361 -15.48 8.19 -6.79
C SER A 361 -15.21 7.53 -5.43
N GLU A 362 -15.29 6.21 -5.36
CA GLU A 362 -15.04 5.47 -4.11
C GLU A 362 -13.54 5.49 -3.78
N SER A 363 -12.68 5.29 -4.79
CA SER A 363 -11.22 5.27 -4.60
C SER A 363 -10.70 6.61 -4.09
N ILE A 364 -11.12 7.74 -4.68
CA ILE A 364 -10.67 9.06 -4.22
C ILE A 364 -11.21 9.38 -2.82
N SER A 365 -12.41 8.91 -2.50
CA SER A 365 -13.04 9.08 -1.18
C SER A 365 -12.35 8.28 -0.08
N THR A 366 -11.54 7.28 -0.41
CA THR A 366 -10.67 6.58 0.55
C THR A 366 -9.23 7.08 0.51
N PHE A 367 -8.73 7.45 -0.67
CA PHE A 367 -7.34 7.85 -0.89
C PHE A 367 -7.03 9.23 -0.29
N ILE A 368 -7.89 10.24 -0.47
CA ILE A 368 -7.66 11.57 0.11
C ILE A 368 -7.64 11.51 1.65
N PRO A 369 -8.59 10.84 2.34
CA PRO A 369 -8.49 10.65 3.78
C PRO A 369 -7.22 9.93 4.21
N ALA A 370 -6.71 8.97 3.44
CA ALA A 370 -5.47 8.29 3.76
C ALA A 370 -4.25 9.24 3.72
N ILE A 371 -4.17 10.10 2.70
CA ILE A 371 -3.13 11.12 2.59
C ILE A 371 -3.24 12.15 3.72
N LEU A 372 -4.44 12.71 3.94
CA LEU A 372 -4.68 13.74 4.94
C LEU A 372 -4.58 13.20 6.36
N GLY A 373 -4.97 11.95 6.62
CA GLY A 373 -4.81 11.29 7.92
C GLY A 373 -3.35 10.98 8.26
N GLY A 374 -2.46 11.05 7.26
CA GLY A 374 -1.04 10.85 7.43
C GLY A 374 -0.61 9.38 7.50
N VAL A 375 -1.26 8.51 6.71
CA VAL A 375 -0.89 7.10 6.57
C VAL A 375 0.57 6.96 6.11
N ASN A 376 1.33 6.09 6.77
CA ASN A 376 2.74 5.87 6.48
C ASN A 376 2.98 4.75 5.46
N PHE A 377 2.21 3.66 5.54
CA PHE A 377 2.27 2.55 4.58
C PHE A 377 0.86 2.35 4.01
N MET A 378 0.62 2.83 2.79
CA MET A 378 -0.69 2.77 2.15
C MET A 378 -0.72 1.55 1.23
N LEU A 379 -1.20 0.42 1.75
CA LEU A 379 -1.49 -0.75 0.94
C LEU A 379 -2.71 -0.48 0.04
N HIS A 380 -2.78 -1.11 -1.13
CA HIS A 380 -3.90 -0.92 -2.07
C HIS A 380 -3.98 0.48 -2.68
N SER A 381 -2.85 1.17 -2.83
CA SER A 381 -2.78 2.43 -3.56
C SER A 381 -3.06 2.28 -5.06
N ALA A 382 -2.95 1.09 -5.67
CA ALA A 382 -3.26 0.91 -7.08
C ALA A 382 -3.78 -0.49 -7.46
N GLY A 383 -4.84 -0.51 -8.29
CA GLY A 383 -5.32 -1.69 -9.00
C GLY A 383 -6.52 -2.41 -8.37
N TRP A 384 -6.95 -2.00 -7.17
CA TRP A 384 -8.07 -2.61 -6.46
C TRP A 384 -9.40 -2.40 -7.18
N LEU A 385 -10.11 -3.50 -7.46
CA LEU A 385 -11.49 -3.54 -7.96
C LEU A 385 -12.31 -4.59 -7.22
N GLU A 386 -13.63 -4.50 -7.37
CA GLU A 386 -14.60 -5.53 -6.96
C GLU A 386 -14.47 -5.88 -5.47
N GLY A 387 -14.27 -4.87 -4.61
CA GLY A 387 -14.11 -5.08 -3.18
C GLY A 387 -12.91 -5.93 -2.80
N GLY A 388 -11.87 -5.96 -3.65
CA GLY A 388 -10.63 -6.71 -3.43
C GLY A 388 -10.60 -8.06 -4.11
N LEU A 389 -11.63 -8.43 -4.87
CA LEU A 389 -11.64 -9.68 -5.61
C LEU A 389 -10.85 -9.61 -6.91
N SER A 390 -10.73 -8.42 -7.51
CA SER A 390 -10.09 -8.22 -8.81
C SER A 390 -8.93 -7.23 -8.73
N MET A 391 -7.83 -7.55 -9.40
CA MET A 391 -6.73 -6.63 -9.70
C MET A 391 -6.89 -6.16 -11.16
N GLY A 392 -7.23 -4.89 -11.35
CA GLY A 392 -7.50 -4.33 -12.68
C GLY A 392 -6.27 -3.67 -13.30
N TYR A 393 -5.91 -4.03 -14.54
CA TYR A 393 -4.80 -3.41 -15.26
C TYR A 393 -5.04 -1.93 -15.56
N GLU A 394 -6.22 -1.57 -16.07
CA GLU A 394 -6.58 -0.16 -16.31
C GLU A 394 -6.72 0.59 -14.99
N LYS A 395 -7.32 -0.03 -13.97
CA LYS A 395 -7.47 0.56 -12.63
C LYS A 395 -6.11 0.85 -12.00
N PHE A 396 -5.12 -0.03 -12.20
CA PHE A 396 -3.77 0.16 -11.69
C PHE A 396 -3.13 1.43 -12.27
N ILE A 397 -3.24 1.65 -13.58
CA ILE A 397 -2.71 2.85 -14.23
C ILE A 397 -3.43 4.11 -13.76
N ILE A 398 -4.76 4.07 -13.69
CA ILE A 398 -5.58 5.21 -13.22
C ILE A 398 -5.18 5.59 -11.78
N ASP A 399 -5.04 4.60 -10.91
CA ASP A 399 -4.68 4.83 -9.51
C ASP A 399 -3.23 5.29 -9.34
N ALA A 400 -2.29 4.74 -10.12
CA ALA A 400 -0.89 5.16 -10.10
C ALA A 400 -0.73 6.61 -10.57
N ASP A 401 -1.53 7.05 -11.55
CA ASP A 401 -1.60 8.45 -11.95
C ASP A 401 -2.09 9.35 -10.80
N GLN A 402 -3.14 8.94 -10.07
CA GLN A 402 -3.60 9.66 -8.87
C GLN A 402 -2.54 9.71 -7.75
N CYS A 403 -1.77 8.62 -7.58
CA CYS A 403 -0.60 8.60 -6.69
C CYS A 403 0.44 9.66 -7.08
N GLY A 404 0.67 9.86 -8.38
CA GLY A 404 1.55 10.91 -8.90
C GLY A 404 1.04 12.32 -8.62
N LEU A 405 -0.27 12.55 -8.74
CA LEU A 405 -0.88 13.83 -8.36
C LEU A 405 -0.76 14.10 -6.86
N ALA A 406 -0.90 13.07 -6.01
CA ALA A 406 -0.73 13.19 -4.57
C ALA A 406 0.69 13.66 -4.18
N ALA A 407 1.71 13.29 -4.94
CA ALA A 407 3.09 13.75 -4.71
C ALA A 407 3.23 15.29 -4.79
N ASN A 408 2.31 15.98 -5.48
CA ASN A 408 2.25 17.43 -5.48
C ASN A 408 1.38 17.98 -4.36
N LEU A 409 0.24 17.34 -4.06
CA LEU A 409 -0.64 17.71 -2.95
C LEU A 409 0.12 17.77 -1.61
N VAL A 410 0.94 16.75 -1.33
CA VAL A 410 1.66 16.63 -0.05
C VAL A 410 2.74 17.70 0.16
N LYS A 411 3.16 18.42 -0.89
CA LYS A 411 4.13 19.54 -0.79
C LYS A 411 3.51 20.79 -0.18
N GLY A 412 2.19 20.91 -0.15
CA GLY A 412 1.49 22.11 0.32
C GLY A 412 1.69 23.30 -0.63
N VAL A 413 1.67 24.51 -0.06
CA VAL A 413 1.77 25.76 -0.81
C VAL A 413 3.20 26.29 -0.75
N ASP A 414 3.79 26.60 -1.92
CA ASP A 414 5.09 27.29 -1.98
C ASP A 414 4.93 28.76 -1.59
N LEU A 415 5.53 29.15 -0.47
CA LEU A 415 5.54 30.52 0.05
C LEU A 415 6.84 31.28 -0.26
N SER A 416 7.72 30.74 -1.10
CA SER A 416 8.90 31.45 -1.58
C SER A 416 8.52 32.72 -2.34
N GLU A 417 9.48 33.62 -2.58
CA GLU A 417 9.26 34.82 -3.39
C GLU A 417 8.72 34.48 -4.80
N ASN A 418 9.23 33.39 -5.40
CA ASN A 418 8.73 32.87 -6.66
C ASN A 418 7.29 32.35 -6.54
N GLY A 419 6.97 31.60 -5.47
CA GLY A 419 5.60 31.11 -5.21
C GLY A 419 4.58 32.23 -4.99
N GLN A 420 4.98 33.33 -4.35
CA GLN A 420 4.14 34.51 -4.14
C GLN A 420 3.87 35.31 -5.44
N ALA A 421 4.78 35.24 -6.42
CA ALA A 421 4.65 35.81 -7.76
C ALA A 421 4.25 37.31 -7.82
N LEU A 422 4.57 38.09 -6.79
CA LEU A 422 4.13 39.50 -6.67
C LEU A 422 4.64 40.40 -7.80
N ASN A 423 5.86 40.16 -8.30
CA ASN A 423 6.42 40.92 -9.42
C ASN A 423 5.64 40.64 -10.71
N ALA A 424 5.36 39.37 -11.00
CA ALA A 424 4.56 38.98 -12.16
C ALA A 424 3.16 39.63 -12.13
N ILE A 425 2.53 39.69 -10.96
CA ILE A 425 1.21 40.32 -10.77
C ILE A 425 1.28 41.82 -11.07
N LYS A 426 2.31 42.52 -10.56
CA LYS A 426 2.51 43.95 -10.80
C LYS A 426 2.81 44.26 -12.27
N GLU A 427 3.62 43.44 -12.91
CA GLU A 427 4.01 43.59 -14.32
C GLU A 427 2.85 43.34 -15.28
N THR A 428 2.04 42.30 -15.01
CA THR A 428 0.92 41.92 -15.87
C THR A 428 -0.24 42.90 -15.74
N GLY A 429 -0.57 43.31 -14.51
CA GLY A 429 -1.61 44.30 -14.23
C GLY A 429 -3.06 43.81 -14.47
N PRO A 430 -4.06 44.63 -14.09
CA PRO A 430 -5.47 44.25 -14.20
C PRO A 430 -5.94 44.07 -15.65
N GLY A 431 -6.74 43.02 -15.90
CA GLY A 431 -7.37 42.77 -17.20
C GLY A 431 -6.47 42.12 -18.26
N GLN A 432 -5.23 41.80 -17.92
CA GLN A 432 -4.29 41.07 -18.79
C GLN A 432 -4.16 39.58 -18.37
N HIS A 433 -3.34 38.81 -19.08
CA HIS A 433 -3.09 37.39 -18.80
C HIS A 433 -1.60 37.08 -18.58
N PHE A 434 -1.32 36.00 -17.85
CA PHE A 434 0.05 35.63 -17.44
C PHE A 434 0.80 34.73 -18.43
N LEU A 435 0.17 34.23 -19.50
CA LEU A 435 0.75 33.21 -20.40
C LEU A 435 2.13 33.56 -20.97
N GLY A 436 2.39 34.84 -21.22
CA GLY A 436 3.68 35.34 -21.74
C GLY A 436 4.58 35.99 -20.70
N SER A 437 4.20 35.96 -19.42
CA SER A 437 5.01 36.57 -18.34
C SER A 437 6.29 35.78 -18.13
N GLU A 438 7.37 36.46 -17.73
CA GLU A 438 8.66 35.82 -17.40
C GLU A 438 8.49 34.75 -16.33
N HIS A 439 7.67 35.02 -15.31
CA HIS A 439 7.36 34.05 -14.26
C HIS A 439 6.69 32.78 -14.81
N THR A 440 5.70 32.90 -15.70
CA THR A 440 5.08 31.71 -16.30
C THR A 440 6.08 30.94 -17.17
N LEU A 441 6.87 31.63 -17.99
CA LEU A 441 7.88 30.99 -18.83
C LEU A 441 9.01 30.31 -18.02
N ALA A 442 9.35 30.84 -16.85
CA ALA A 442 10.32 30.23 -15.95
C ALA A 442 9.76 28.99 -15.22
N ASN A 443 8.44 28.95 -14.98
CA ASN A 443 7.82 27.92 -14.14
C ASN A 443 6.99 26.86 -14.90
N PHE A 444 6.57 27.10 -16.15
CA PHE A 444 5.52 26.31 -16.81
C PHE A 444 5.75 24.80 -16.85
N GLU A 445 7.00 24.34 -16.92
CA GLU A 445 7.32 22.91 -16.96
C GLU A 445 7.09 22.19 -15.63
N LYS A 446 7.12 22.93 -14.52
CA LYS A 446 7.01 22.39 -13.15
C LYS A 446 5.82 22.97 -12.37
N ALA A 447 5.10 23.93 -12.96
CA ALA A 447 4.06 24.69 -12.29
C ALA A 447 2.87 23.82 -11.83
N PHE A 448 2.50 22.83 -12.64
CA PHE A 448 1.33 22.00 -12.38
C PHE A 448 1.66 20.51 -12.49
N ALA A 449 0.99 19.72 -11.66
CA ALA A 449 0.97 18.28 -11.82
C ALA A 449 0.34 17.94 -13.18
N VAL A 450 0.94 16.99 -13.91
CA VAL A 450 0.44 16.53 -15.20
C VAL A 450 0.00 15.09 -15.02
N SER A 451 -1.27 14.83 -15.32
CA SER A 451 -1.80 13.46 -15.38
C SER A 451 -1.39 12.80 -16.69
N GLU A 452 -0.98 11.54 -16.62
CA GLU A 452 -0.62 10.72 -17.77
C GLU A 452 -1.85 10.10 -18.46
N VAL A 453 -2.99 10.10 -17.76
CA VAL A 453 -4.23 9.42 -18.15
C VAL A 453 -5.36 10.40 -18.51
N ALA A 454 -5.41 11.58 -17.89
CA ALA A 454 -6.47 12.57 -18.13
C ALA A 454 -6.40 13.15 -19.55
N ASN A 455 -7.57 13.34 -20.18
CA ASN A 455 -7.71 14.11 -21.41
C ASN A 455 -8.31 15.47 -21.05
N ASN A 456 -7.56 16.54 -21.30
CA ASN A 456 -7.95 17.93 -21.07
C ASN A 456 -8.05 18.72 -22.39
N ASP A 457 -8.08 18.02 -23.53
CA ASP A 457 -8.20 18.62 -24.84
C ASP A 457 -9.68 19.02 -25.11
N SER A 458 -9.95 19.78 -26.18
CA SER A 458 -11.33 20.19 -26.49
C SER A 458 -12.18 18.99 -26.92
N TYR A 459 -13.51 19.16 -26.88
CA TYR A 459 -14.45 18.13 -27.34
C TYR A 459 -14.17 17.71 -28.79
N GLU A 460 -13.91 18.67 -29.67
CA GLU A 460 -13.63 18.42 -31.09
C GLU A 460 -12.40 17.54 -31.26
N GLN A 461 -11.31 17.85 -30.53
CA GLN A 461 -10.09 17.06 -30.60
C GLN A 461 -10.31 15.66 -30.01
N TRP A 462 -10.95 15.54 -28.84
CA TRP A 462 -11.27 14.25 -28.24
C TRP A 462 -12.14 13.38 -29.15
N SER A 463 -13.12 13.99 -29.84
CA SER A 463 -13.98 13.30 -30.80
C SER A 463 -13.22 12.85 -32.05
N GLU A 464 -12.34 13.69 -32.60
CA GLU A 464 -11.49 13.33 -33.75
C GLU A 464 -10.49 12.21 -33.41
N GLU A 465 -10.04 12.13 -32.15
CA GLU A 465 -9.11 11.13 -31.63
C GLU A 465 -9.80 9.85 -31.13
N GLY A 466 -11.09 9.66 -31.47
CA GLY A 466 -11.80 8.39 -31.25
C GLY A 466 -12.64 8.32 -29.97
N SER A 467 -12.88 9.45 -29.30
CA SER A 467 -13.77 9.53 -28.13
C SER A 467 -13.40 8.58 -26.98
N LEU A 468 -12.10 8.35 -26.77
CA LEU A 468 -11.63 7.37 -25.80
C LEU A 468 -11.99 7.77 -24.37
N ASP A 469 -12.54 6.84 -23.60
CA ASP A 469 -12.72 7.01 -22.15
C ASP A 469 -11.42 6.77 -21.38
N THR A 470 -11.47 6.99 -20.07
CA THR A 470 -10.29 6.86 -19.18
C THR A 470 -9.74 5.43 -19.14
N ALA A 471 -10.60 4.41 -19.14
CA ALA A 471 -10.18 3.02 -19.09
C ALA A 471 -9.49 2.60 -20.40
N GLN A 472 -10.02 3.03 -21.54
CA GLN A 472 -9.42 2.77 -22.85
C GLN A 472 -8.05 3.43 -23.00
N ARG A 473 -7.87 4.66 -22.49
CA ARG A 473 -6.55 5.31 -22.46
C ARG A 473 -5.58 4.56 -21.53
N ALA A 474 -6.03 4.16 -20.35
CA ALA A 474 -5.24 3.35 -19.42
C ALA A 474 -4.84 1.98 -20.00
N ASN A 475 -5.71 1.36 -20.81
CA ASN A 475 -5.43 0.09 -21.48
C ASN A 475 -4.23 0.19 -22.43
N ALA A 476 -4.17 1.26 -23.22
CA ALA A 476 -3.02 1.52 -24.09
C ALA A 476 -1.72 1.77 -23.30
N ILE A 477 -1.83 2.46 -22.16
CA ILE A 477 -0.66 2.81 -21.32
C ILE A 477 -0.02 1.57 -20.70
N TRP A 478 -0.79 0.68 -20.04
CA TRP A 478 -0.18 -0.49 -19.40
C TRP A 478 0.47 -1.43 -20.43
N LYS A 479 -0.14 -1.58 -21.61
CA LYS A 479 0.43 -2.37 -22.72
C LYS A 479 1.75 -1.79 -23.20
N LYS A 480 1.80 -0.46 -23.38
CA LYS A 480 3.03 0.25 -23.76
C LYS A 480 4.12 0.09 -22.68
N MET A 481 3.76 0.21 -21.40
CA MET A 481 4.69 0.01 -20.30
C MET A 481 5.28 -1.40 -20.34
N LEU A 482 4.45 -2.45 -20.36
CA LEU A 482 4.95 -3.82 -20.39
C LEU A 482 5.83 -4.13 -21.62
N ASN A 483 5.50 -3.59 -22.79
CA ASN A 483 6.32 -3.74 -23.99
C ASN A 483 7.69 -3.05 -23.89
N ASN A 484 7.80 -1.99 -23.09
CA ASN A 484 9.01 -1.21 -22.90
C ASN A 484 9.74 -1.57 -21.59
N TYR A 485 9.31 -2.62 -20.89
CA TYR A 485 9.91 -3.03 -19.64
C TYR A 485 11.35 -3.53 -19.85
N GLU A 486 12.27 -2.99 -19.06
CA GLU A 486 13.63 -3.51 -18.92
C GLU A 486 13.86 -3.98 -17.47
N PRO A 487 14.34 -5.21 -17.25
CA PRO A 487 14.56 -5.71 -15.91
C PRO A 487 15.68 -4.95 -15.19
N PRO A 488 15.52 -4.65 -13.89
CA PRO A 488 16.61 -4.08 -13.11
C PRO A 488 17.78 -5.09 -13.04
N PRO A 489 19.05 -4.62 -13.03
CA PRO A 489 20.21 -5.51 -12.92
C PRO A 489 20.11 -6.41 -11.69
N LEU A 490 20.43 -7.69 -11.82
CA LEU A 490 20.55 -8.66 -10.72
C LEU A 490 21.80 -9.50 -10.98
N ASP A 491 22.59 -9.78 -9.95
CA ASP A 491 23.77 -10.63 -10.08
C ASP A 491 23.35 -12.06 -10.46
N ASP A 492 23.92 -12.59 -11.53
CA ASP A 492 23.59 -13.91 -12.06
C ASP A 492 23.78 -15.02 -11.02
N SER A 493 24.79 -14.92 -10.15
CA SER A 493 25.04 -15.90 -9.09
C SER A 493 23.97 -15.89 -8.00
N ILE A 494 23.41 -14.71 -7.70
CA ILE A 494 22.28 -14.57 -6.77
C ILE A 494 21.00 -15.14 -7.40
N ASP A 495 20.79 -14.87 -8.69
CA ASP A 495 19.64 -15.39 -9.45
C ASP A 495 19.66 -16.93 -9.50
N GLU A 496 20.80 -17.51 -9.86
CA GLU A 496 21.02 -18.96 -9.86
C GLU A 496 20.77 -19.57 -8.47
N ALA A 497 21.30 -18.95 -7.40
CA ALA A 497 21.11 -19.44 -6.03
C ALA A 497 19.63 -19.44 -5.60
N MET A 498 18.88 -18.40 -5.94
CA MET A 498 17.44 -18.34 -5.67
C MET A 498 16.69 -19.44 -6.44
N LEU A 499 16.99 -19.62 -7.73
CA LEU A 499 16.34 -20.63 -8.56
C LEU A 499 16.64 -22.05 -8.08
N ASP A 500 17.87 -22.34 -7.67
CA ASP A 500 18.26 -23.63 -7.08
C ASP A 500 17.52 -23.89 -5.76
N PHE A 501 17.40 -22.89 -4.90
CA PHE A 501 16.62 -22.98 -3.67
C PHE A 501 15.15 -23.28 -3.96
N ILE A 502 14.55 -22.54 -4.89
CA ILE A 502 13.15 -22.71 -5.29
C ILE A 502 12.92 -24.11 -5.86
N ALA A 503 13.79 -24.58 -6.75
CA ALA A 503 13.70 -25.92 -7.33
C ALA A 503 13.77 -27.01 -6.26
N LYS A 504 14.70 -26.87 -5.30
CA LYS A 504 14.81 -27.78 -4.16
C LYS A 504 13.56 -27.77 -3.30
N ARG A 505 13.09 -26.59 -2.85
CA ARG A 505 11.88 -26.46 -2.01
C ARG A 505 10.64 -27.00 -2.72
N LYS A 506 10.46 -26.73 -4.01
CA LYS A 506 9.36 -27.30 -4.80
C LYS A 506 9.41 -28.83 -4.92
N SER A 507 10.58 -29.45 -4.84
CA SER A 507 10.71 -30.92 -4.82
C SER A 507 10.33 -31.54 -3.47
N GLU A 508 10.42 -30.76 -2.38
CA GLU A 508 10.10 -31.19 -1.02
C GLU A 508 8.63 -30.98 -0.65
N LEU A 509 7.95 -30.07 -1.37
CA LEU A 509 6.56 -29.68 -1.10
C LEU A 509 5.56 -30.47 -1.99
N PRO A 510 4.39 -30.85 -1.46
CA PRO A 510 3.34 -31.52 -2.25
C PRO A 510 2.73 -30.56 -3.28
N ASP A 511 2.17 -31.07 -4.37
CA ASP A 511 1.34 -30.28 -5.29
C ASP A 511 -0.11 -30.24 -4.76
N GLU A 512 -0.50 -29.13 -4.14
CA GLU A 512 -1.87 -28.90 -3.65
C GLU A 512 -2.51 -27.73 -4.40
N PHE A 513 -3.68 -27.95 -5.01
CA PHE A 513 -4.42 -26.94 -5.79
C PHE A 513 -5.72 -26.48 -5.12
N ALA A 514 -6.01 -26.98 -3.91
CA ALA A 514 -7.31 -26.84 -3.23
C ALA A 514 -7.53 -25.45 -2.63
#